data_AF-A0A0F5VL43-F1
#
_entry.id   AF-A0A0F5VL43-F1
#
_cell.length_a   1.000
_cell.length_b   1.000
_cell.length_c   1.000
_cell.angle_alpha   90.00
_cell.angle_beta   90.00
_cell.angle_gamma   90.00
#
_symmetry.space_group_name_H-M   'P 1'
#
loop_
_entity.id
_entity.type
_entity.pdbx_description
1 polymer ?
#
loop_
_entity_poly.entity_id
_entity_poly.type
_entity_poly.pdbx_seq_one_letter_code
_entity_poly.pdbx_strand_id
1 'polypeptide(L)'
;TLLGTGKATISDELTSFVFPGGTLVHSARDEGVYTPVAPDAIPSTGTSGTDVGPLTDMPVLVPLNSGLRACICESFRVNYPRGMLTSVSGLSNTRKTYLMKKTARGSGTVQTTSTVTTPFTTPWRVLVLGSSDTDLVDNAELVLNLAPANALADTAWIRPGKVFRCNLT
;
A
#
# COMPACT_ATOMS: atom_id res chain seq x y z
N THR A 1 15.32 4.20 -8.88
CA THR A 1 16.17 3.04 -9.18
C THR A 1 17.58 3.30 -8.74
N LEU A 2 18.26 2.30 -8.19
CA LEU A 2 19.68 2.33 -7.90
C LEU A 2 20.38 1.42 -8.93
N LEU A 3 21.29 1.99 -9.72
CA LEU A 3 21.89 1.29 -10.87
C LEU A 3 23.30 0.75 -10.60
N GLY A 4 23.94 1.16 -9.51
CA GLY A 4 25.25 0.64 -9.11
C GLY A 4 25.18 -0.80 -8.64
N THR A 5 26.34 -1.45 -8.48
CA THR A 5 26.46 -2.79 -7.90
C THR A 5 26.83 -2.71 -6.43
N GLY A 6 26.18 -3.49 -5.56
CA GLY A 6 26.48 -3.51 -4.13
C GLY A 6 25.23 -3.60 -3.26
N LYS A 7 25.24 -2.87 -2.14
CA LYS A 7 24.13 -2.78 -1.20
C LYS A 7 23.78 -1.32 -0.97
N ALA A 8 22.50 -1.04 -0.78
CA ALA A 8 22.02 0.27 -0.35
C ALA A 8 21.11 0.12 0.85
N THR A 9 21.15 1.11 1.73
CA THR A 9 20.28 1.19 2.91
C THR A 9 19.18 2.22 2.64
N ILE A 10 17.93 1.80 2.79
CA ILE A 10 16.75 2.63 2.61
C ILE A 10 16.13 2.84 3.99
N SER A 11 16.03 4.09 4.42
CA SER A 11 15.49 4.49 5.74
C SER A 11 14.12 5.16 5.66
N ASP A 12 13.77 5.74 4.51
CA ASP A 12 12.47 6.38 4.27
C ASP A 12 12.14 6.38 2.78
N GLU A 13 10.87 6.66 2.47
CA GLU A 13 10.39 6.89 1.12
C GLU A 13 9.65 8.24 1.05
N LEU A 14 10.09 9.12 0.14
CA LEU A 14 9.56 10.49 0.04
C LEU A 14 8.33 10.61 -0.87
N THR A 15 7.88 9.51 -1.49
CA THR A 15 6.69 9.48 -2.34
C THR A 15 5.50 10.06 -1.58
N SER A 16 4.85 11.06 -2.16
CA SER A 16 3.70 11.73 -1.56
C SER A 16 2.58 11.94 -2.57
N PHE A 17 1.37 12.11 -2.04
CA PHE A 17 0.14 12.32 -2.77
C PHE A 17 -0.53 13.57 -2.19
N VAL A 18 -0.70 14.59 -3.03
CA VAL A 18 -1.32 15.86 -2.67
C VAL A 18 -2.70 15.93 -3.29
N PHE A 19 -3.73 16.10 -2.46
CA PHE A 19 -5.13 16.07 -2.89
C PHE A 19 -5.71 17.48 -3.05
N PRO A 20 -6.74 17.66 -3.89
CA PRO A 20 -7.56 18.86 -3.86
C PRO A 20 -8.12 19.14 -2.46
N GLY A 21 -8.31 20.41 -2.11
CA GLY A 21 -8.90 20.80 -0.82
C GLY A 21 -10.28 20.15 -0.60
N GLY A 22 -10.54 19.71 0.65
CA GLY A 22 -11.80 19.05 1.02
C GLY A 22 -11.92 17.59 0.62
N THR A 23 -10.92 17.02 -0.07
CA THR A 23 -10.90 15.58 -0.41
C THR A 23 -10.87 14.74 0.86
N LEU A 24 -11.70 13.69 0.91
CA LEU A 24 -11.62 12.64 1.93
C LEU A 24 -10.94 11.40 1.35
N VAL A 25 -10.27 10.64 2.19
CA VAL A 25 -9.68 9.33 1.86
C VAL A 25 -10.41 8.25 2.66
N HIS A 26 -10.71 7.13 2.03
CA HIS A 26 -11.29 5.97 2.73
C HIS A 26 -10.16 5.18 3.37
N SER A 27 -9.96 5.43 4.66
CA SER A 27 -8.90 4.86 5.46
C SER A 27 -9.40 3.61 6.20
N ALA A 28 -8.62 2.54 6.12
CA ALA A 28 -8.73 1.38 7.00
C ALA A 28 -7.37 1.01 7.57
N ARG A 29 -7.40 0.24 8.65
CA ARG A 29 -6.20 -0.29 9.27
C ARG A 29 -6.47 -1.65 9.91
N ASP A 30 -5.56 -2.60 9.73
CA ASP A 30 -5.54 -3.91 10.43
C ASP A 30 -6.90 -4.64 10.33
N GLU A 31 -7.46 -4.72 9.11
CA GLU A 31 -8.79 -5.31 8.79
C GLU A 31 -10.00 -4.54 9.37
N GLY A 32 -9.78 -3.32 9.84
CA GLY A 32 -10.84 -2.41 10.26
C GLY A 32 -11.75 -1.97 9.12
N VAL A 33 -12.88 -1.37 9.50
CA VAL A 33 -13.85 -0.81 8.55
C VAL A 33 -13.24 0.41 7.85
N TYR A 34 -13.42 0.50 6.53
CA TYR A 34 -13.05 1.69 5.77
C TYR A 34 -13.92 2.88 6.17
N THR A 35 -13.28 3.97 6.57
CA THR A 35 -13.96 5.21 7.00
C THR A 35 -13.40 6.42 6.26
N PRO A 36 -14.27 7.35 5.81
CA PRO A 36 -13.83 8.57 5.15
C PRO A 36 -13.21 9.52 6.19
N VAL A 37 -11.98 9.96 5.95
CA VAL A 37 -11.23 10.87 6.82
C VAL A 37 -10.48 11.91 6.00
N ALA A 38 -10.21 13.08 6.57
CA ALA A 38 -9.35 14.08 5.93
C ALA A 38 -7.89 13.56 5.81
N PRO A 39 -7.08 14.03 4.85
CA PRO A 39 -5.70 13.60 4.63
C PRO A 39 -4.70 13.90 5.76
N ASP A 40 -5.09 14.65 6.77
CA ASP A 40 -4.30 14.87 7.99
C ASP A 40 -4.92 14.22 9.24
N ALA A 41 -6.17 13.80 9.18
CA ALA A 41 -6.97 13.35 10.31
C ALA A 41 -7.09 11.81 10.46
N ILE A 42 -6.10 11.03 9.99
CA ILE A 42 -6.11 9.59 10.31
C ILE A 42 -5.81 9.42 11.80
N PRO A 43 -6.62 8.62 12.53
CA PRO A 43 -6.36 8.38 13.93
C PRO A 43 -5.03 7.64 14.13
N SER A 44 -4.24 8.12 15.09
CA SER A 44 -3.05 7.38 15.52
C SER A 44 -3.46 6.11 16.23
N THR A 45 -3.09 4.97 15.67
CA THR A 45 -3.48 3.64 16.13
C THR A 45 -2.25 2.72 16.16
N GLY A 46 -2.42 1.48 16.62
CA GLY A 46 -1.38 0.44 16.62
C GLY A 46 -1.33 -0.34 17.92
N THR A 47 -0.53 -1.41 17.95
CA THR A 47 -0.33 -2.28 19.12
C THR A 47 1.15 -2.50 19.38
N SER A 48 1.50 -3.30 20.40
CA SER A 48 2.88 -3.75 20.60
C SER A 48 3.46 -4.47 19.38
N GLY A 49 2.61 -5.14 18.59
CA GLY A 49 3.01 -5.85 17.36
C GLY A 49 3.07 -4.98 16.09
N THR A 50 2.44 -3.80 16.06
CA THR A 50 2.36 -2.97 14.85
C THR A 50 2.99 -1.59 15.03
N ASP A 51 3.27 -0.90 13.93
CA ASP A 51 3.82 0.46 13.98
C ASP A 51 2.79 1.44 14.54
N VAL A 52 3.18 2.34 15.44
CA VAL A 52 2.22 3.32 16.01
C VAL A 52 2.26 4.61 15.21
N GLY A 53 1.09 5.11 14.83
CA GLY A 53 0.98 6.37 14.09
C GLY A 53 -0.34 6.51 13.32
N PRO A 54 -0.54 7.65 12.64
CA PRO A 54 -1.70 7.93 11.80
C PRO A 54 -1.55 7.21 10.44
N LEU A 55 -1.51 5.88 10.49
CA LEU A 55 -1.21 5.01 9.35
C LEU A 55 -2.49 4.38 8.77
N THR A 56 -2.58 4.29 7.45
CA THR A 56 -3.61 3.50 6.74
C THR A 56 -3.00 2.50 5.78
N ASP A 57 -3.62 1.32 5.71
CA ASP A 57 -3.26 0.28 4.78
C ASP A 57 -3.67 0.65 3.35
N MET A 58 -2.81 0.36 2.38
CA MET A 58 -3.20 0.34 0.97
C MET A 58 -3.92 -0.98 0.63
N PRO A 59 -4.92 -0.99 -0.29
CA PRO A 59 -5.35 0.12 -1.15
C PRO A 59 -6.20 1.20 -0.45
N VAL A 60 -6.08 2.45 -0.90
CA VAL A 60 -6.81 3.62 -0.38
C VAL A 60 -7.67 4.25 -1.48
N LEU A 61 -8.99 4.21 -1.32
CA LEU A 61 -9.93 4.89 -2.21
C LEU A 61 -9.99 6.39 -1.89
N VAL A 62 -9.97 7.20 -2.94
CA VAL A 62 -10.05 8.66 -2.88
C VAL A 62 -11.13 9.12 -3.86
N PRO A 63 -12.34 9.45 -3.37
CA PRO A 63 -13.35 10.13 -4.16
C PRO A 63 -12.86 11.55 -4.47
N LEU A 64 -12.69 11.86 -5.75
CA LEU A 64 -12.25 13.17 -6.19
C LEU A 64 -13.44 14.05 -6.60
N ASN A 65 -13.21 15.36 -6.59
CA ASN A 65 -14.14 16.33 -7.17
C ASN A 65 -14.45 15.93 -8.63
N SER A 66 -15.65 16.28 -9.13
CA SER A 66 -16.18 15.90 -10.46
C SER A 66 -16.69 14.45 -10.64
N GLY A 67 -16.69 13.64 -9.58
CA GLY A 67 -17.20 12.26 -9.65
C GLY A 67 -16.11 11.23 -9.99
N LEU A 68 -14.90 11.66 -10.33
CA LEU A 68 -13.73 10.80 -10.49
C LEU A 68 -13.43 10.01 -9.21
N ARG A 69 -12.81 8.85 -9.40
CA ARG A 69 -12.29 7.97 -8.34
C ARG A 69 -10.82 7.72 -8.57
N ALA A 70 -10.07 7.67 -7.48
CA ALA A 70 -8.71 7.22 -7.48
C ALA A 70 -8.50 6.12 -6.42
N CYS A 71 -7.64 5.15 -6.72
CA CYS A 71 -7.18 4.15 -5.76
C CYS A 71 -5.66 4.19 -5.71
N ILE A 72 -5.12 4.51 -4.53
CA ILE A 72 -3.69 4.45 -4.27
C ILE A 72 -3.34 3.05 -3.77
N CYS A 73 -2.43 2.38 -4.46
CA CYS A 73 -1.96 1.05 -4.08
C CYS A 73 -0.50 0.81 -4.52
N GLU A 74 -0.04 -0.43 -4.43
CA GLU A 74 1.28 -0.82 -4.89
C GLU A 74 1.25 -2.09 -5.73
N SER A 75 2.25 -2.26 -6.60
CA SER A 75 2.49 -3.50 -7.33
C SER A 75 3.95 -3.91 -7.25
N PHE A 76 4.20 -5.21 -7.39
CA PHE A 76 5.53 -5.82 -7.38
C PHE A 76 6.38 -5.50 -6.12
N ARG A 77 5.78 -5.64 -4.93
CA ARG A 77 6.50 -5.48 -3.66
C ARG A 77 7.29 -6.74 -3.30
N VAL A 78 8.53 -6.83 -3.79
CA VAL A 78 9.47 -7.92 -3.49
C VAL A 78 10.70 -7.36 -2.78
N ASN A 79 11.15 -8.03 -1.71
CA ASN A 79 12.34 -7.64 -0.92
C ASN A 79 12.36 -6.17 -0.49
N TYR A 80 11.18 -5.62 -0.17
CA TYR A 80 10.99 -4.22 0.21
C TYR A 80 9.95 -4.10 1.34
N PRO A 81 10.08 -3.15 2.28
CA PRO A 81 9.09 -2.94 3.32
C PRO A 81 7.69 -2.76 2.77
N ARG A 82 6.70 -3.21 3.55
CA ARG A 82 5.29 -2.93 3.26
C ARG A 82 5.08 -1.42 3.34
N GLY A 83 4.41 -0.86 2.33
CA GLY A 83 4.00 0.54 2.33
C GLY A 83 2.67 0.74 3.03
N MET A 84 2.57 1.80 3.82
CA MET A 84 1.31 2.40 4.28
C MET A 84 1.28 3.86 3.85
N LEU A 85 0.16 4.55 4.01
CA LEU A 85 0.12 6.02 3.92
C LEU A 85 0.02 6.63 5.31
N THR A 86 0.65 7.79 5.49
CA THR A 86 0.62 8.57 6.74
C THR A 86 0.35 10.05 6.48
N SER A 87 -0.19 10.77 7.48
CA SER A 87 -0.34 12.23 7.43
C SER A 87 1.03 12.90 7.32
N VAL A 88 1.10 14.04 6.64
CA VAL A 88 2.30 14.90 6.67
C VAL A 88 2.03 16.10 7.58
N SER A 89 2.90 16.29 8.59
CA SER A 89 2.78 17.40 9.53
C SER A 89 2.79 18.75 8.80
N GLY A 90 1.82 19.61 9.11
CA GLY A 90 1.68 20.93 8.48
C GLY A 90 1.05 20.94 7.08
N LEU A 91 0.74 19.78 6.49
CA LEU A 91 0.12 19.68 5.17
C LEU A 91 -1.23 18.95 5.23
N SER A 92 -2.32 19.71 5.31
CA SER A 92 -3.67 19.17 5.58
C SER A 92 -4.23 18.27 4.48
N ASN A 93 -3.74 18.41 3.25
CA ASN A 93 -4.20 17.69 2.06
C ASN A 93 -3.16 16.69 1.52
N THR A 94 -2.14 16.34 2.31
CA THR A 94 -1.01 15.53 1.81
C THR A 94 -0.82 14.24 2.61
N ARG A 95 -0.67 13.14 1.88
CA ARG A 95 -0.23 11.85 2.41
C ARG A 95 1.17 11.52 1.89
N LYS A 96 1.98 10.83 2.68
CA LYS A 96 3.23 10.24 2.22
C LYS A 96 3.28 8.74 2.44
N THR A 97 4.09 8.04 1.65
CA THR A 97 4.42 6.64 1.92
C THR A 97 5.12 6.53 3.27
N TYR A 98 4.73 5.52 4.04
CA TYR A 98 5.38 5.09 5.28
C TYR A 98 5.87 3.66 5.08
N LEU A 99 7.17 3.45 5.20
CA LEU A 99 7.76 2.11 5.20
C LEU A 99 7.58 1.49 6.58
N MET A 100 6.83 0.39 6.65
CA MET A 100 6.60 -0.32 7.91
C MET A 100 7.91 -0.80 8.51
N LYS A 101 8.03 -0.63 9.83
CA LYS A 101 9.20 -1.05 10.61
C LYS A 101 8.95 -2.35 11.35
N LYS A 102 7.68 -2.70 11.58
CA LYS A 102 7.28 -4.00 12.12
C LYS A 102 6.67 -4.87 11.05
N THR A 103 6.94 -6.17 11.09
CA THR A 103 6.37 -7.17 10.20
C THR A 103 4.94 -7.53 10.60
N ALA A 104 4.06 -6.52 10.70
CA ALA A 104 2.65 -6.65 11.08
C ALA A 104 2.44 -7.63 12.27
N ARG A 105 1.50 -8.58 12.19
CA ARG A 105 1.21 -9.60 13.21
C ARG A 105 2.33 -10.67 13.32
N GLY A 106 3.55 -10.23 13.60
CA GLY A 106 4.71 -11.08 13.82
C GLY A 106 5.51 -10.62 15.04
N SER A 107 6.29 -11.52 15.62
CA SER A 107 7.24 -11.24 16.71
C SER A 107 8.62 -10.81 16.20
N GLY A 108 8.68 -10.31 14.97
CA GLY A 108 9.94 -9.90 14.34
C GLY A 108 10.53 -8.66 14.98
N THR A 109 11.85 -8.52 14.90
CA THR A 109 12.56 -7.32 15.35
C THR A 109 12.12 -6.10 14.54
N VAL A 110 11.98 -4.95 15.21
CA VAL A 110 11.73 -3.66 14.55
C VAL A 110 12.91 -3.34 13.61
N GLN A 111 12.62 -3.07 12.34
CA GLN A 111 13.60 -2.68 11.33
C GLN A 111 13.32 -1.26 10.86
N THR A 112 14.13 -0.30 11.30
CA THR A 112 14.00 1.12 10.90
C THR A 112 14.61 1.42 9.54
N THR A 113 15.36 0.49 8.98
CA THR A 113 15.97 0.56 7.65
C THR A 113 15.85 -0.78 6.95
N SER A 114 16.01 -0.76 5.63
CA SER A 114 16.04 -1.96 4.79
C SER A 114 17.25 -1.94 3.89
N THR A 115 17.99 -3.05 3.89
CA THR A 115 19.12 -3.24 2.98
C THR A 115 18.63 -3.90 1.71
N VAL A 116 18.92 -3.30 0.56
CA VAL A 116 18.63 -3.84 -0.77
C VAL A 116 19.92 -4.13 -1.51
N THR A 117 19.93 -5.21 -2.30
CA THR A 117 21.01 -5.50 -3.25
C THR A 117 20.78 -4.72 -4.52
N THR A 118 21.79 -4.03 -5.03
CA THR A 118 21.70 -3.22 -6.25
C THR A 118 22.29 -3.97 -7.46
N PRO A 119 21.75 -3.82 -8.69
CA PRO A 119 20.72 -2.85 -9.08
C PRO A 119 19.34 -3.13 -8.49
N PHE A 120 18.61 -2.08 -8.11
CA PHE A 120 17.37 -2.16 -7.35
C PHE A 120 16.32 -1.16 -7.86
N THR A 121 15.08 -1.62 -7.99
CA THR A 121 13.89 -0.80 -8.23
C THR A 121 12.94 -0.90 -7.04
N THR A 122 12.38 0.22 -6.61
CA THR A 122 11.28 0.20 -5.65
C THR A 122 10.07 -0.51 -6.26
N PRO A 123 9.13 -1.00 -5.42
CA PRO A 123 7.81 -1.41 -5.91
C PRO A 123 7.13 -0.24 -6.66
N TRP A 124 6.19 -0.57 -7.53
CA TRP A 124 5.36 0.44 -8.17
C TRP A 124 4.46 1.11 -7.12
N ARG A 125 4.36 2.43 -7.17
CA ARG A 125 3.32 3.22 -6.49
C ARG A 125 2.26 3.53 -7.53
N VAL A 126 1.08 2.94 -7.36
CA VAL A 126 0.06 2.89 -8.41
C VAL A 126 -1.09 3.82 -8.02
N LEU A 127 -1.52 4.64 -8.98
CA LEU A 127 -2.74 5.43 -8.91
C LEU A 127 -3.70 4.92 -9.98
N VAL A 128 -4.65 4.07 -9.61
CA VAL A 128 -5.72 3.64 -10.52
C VAL A 128 -6.77 4.74 -10.55
N LEU A 129 -7.18 5.18 -11.72
CA LEU A 129 -8.19 6.22 -11.91
C LEU A 129 -9.43 5.65 -12.60
N GLY A 130 -10.60 6.19 -12.30
CA GLY A 130 -11.86 5.84 -12.96
C GLY A 130 -12.86 7.00 -12.93
N SER A 131 -13.78 7.05 -13.89
CA SER A 131 -14.91 8.00 -13.88
C SER A 131 -16.09 7.53 -13.05
N SER A 132 -16.06 6.29 -12.58
CA SER A 132 -17.06 5.66 -11.73
C SER A 132 -16.41 4.61 -10.82
N ASP A 133 -17.19 4.08 -9.88
CA ASP A 133 -16.73 2.99 -9.01
C ASP A 133 -16.47 1.70 -9.82
N THR A 134 -17.25 1.45 -10.88
CA THR A 134 -17.05 0.30 -11.78
C THR A 134 -15.79 0.45 -12.62
N ASP A 135 -15.53 1.65 -13.18
CA ASP A 135 -14.30 1.89 -13.95
C ASP A 135 -13.04 1.66 -13.10
N LEU A 136 -13.11 1.97 -11.80
CA LEU A 136 -11.99 1.73 -10.89
C LEU A 136 -11.68 0.24 -10.75
N VAL A 137 -12.71 -0.61 -10.75
CA VAL A 137 -12.57 -2.08 -10.73
C VAL A 137 -12.02 -2.57 -12.06
N ASP A 138 -12.57 -2.08 -13.17
CA ASP A 138 -12.14 -2.48 -14.51
C ASP A 138 -10.68 -2.09 -14.79
N ASN A 139 -10.24 -0.93 -14.28
CA ASN A 139 -8.87 -0.45 -14.42
C ASN A 139 -7.88 -1.08 -13.43
N ALA A 140 -8.35 -1.89 -12.46
CA ALA A 140 -7.49 -2.50 -11.44
C ALA A 140 -6.50 -3.52 -12.02
N GLU A 141 -6.71 -4.00 -13.25
CA GLU A 141 -5.76 -4.84 -13.98
C GLU A 141 -4.38 -4.16 -14.16
N LEU A 142 -4.33 -2.82 -14.10
CA LEU A 142 -3.07 -2.07 -14.05
C LEU A 142 -2.11 -2.59 -12.98
N VAL A 143 -2.63 -3.00 -11.82
CA VAL A 143 -1.80 -3.55 -10.73
C VAL A 143 -1.10 -4.84 -11.18
N LEU A 144 -1.78 -5.70 -11.94
CA LEU A 144 -1.22 -6.93 -12.49
C LEU A 144 -0.26 -6.65 -13.64
N ASN A 145 -0.60 -5.71 -14.53
CA ASN A 145 0.23 -5.34 -15.68
C ASN A 145 1.59 -4.73 -15.29
N LEU A 146 1.69 -4.15 -14.10
CA LEU A 146 2.94 -3.62 -13.55
C LEU A 146 3.82 -4.68 -12.88
N ALA A 147 3.27 -5.86 -12.59
CA ALA A 147 4.05 -6.98 -12.08
C ALA A 147 4.85 -7.65 -13.21
N PRO A 148 6.00 -8.28 -12.91
CA PRO A 148 6.70 -9.07 -13.92
C PRO A 148 5.83 -10.23 -14.41
N ALA A 149 6.14 -10.71 -15.61
CA ALA A 149 5.54 -11.93 -16.13
C ALA A 149 5.73 -13.10 -15.16
N ASN A 150 4.82 -14.08 -15.25
CA ASN A 150 4.85 -15.27 -14.41
C ASN A 150 6.23 -15.96 -14.46
N ALA A 151 6.83 -16.20 -13.30
CA ALA A 151 8.12 -16.88 -13.18
C ALA A 151 8.01 -18.41 -13.31
N LEU A 152 6.80 -18.98 -13.23
CA LEU A 152 6.57 -20.41 -13.32
C LEU A 152 6.36 -20.83 -14.78
N ALA A 153 7.17 -21.78 -15.25
CA ALA A 153 7.06 -22.34 -16.60
C ALA A 153 5.84 -23.26 -16.78
N ASP A 154 5.42 -23.96 -15.71
CA ASP A 154 4.24 -24.82 -15.70
C ASP A 154 3.33 -24.47 -14.52
N THR A 155 2.07 -24.15 -14.85
CA THR A 155 1.00 -23.83 -13.91
C THR A 155 -0.18 -24.79 -14.02
N ALA A 156 -0.11 -25.85 -14.82
CA ALA A 156 -1.22 -26.80 -15.05
C ALA A 156 -1.61 -27.58 -13.78
N TRP A 157 -0.73 -27.65 -12.79
CA TRP A 157 -1.00 -28.24 -11.48
C TRP A 157 -1.84 -27.32 -10.57
N ILE A 158 -1.91 -26.01 -10.85
CA ILE A 158 -2.71 -25.06 -10.08
C ILE A 158 -4.18 -25.26 -10.46
N ARG A 159 -4.97 -25.81 -9.52
CA ARG A 159 -6.40 -26.09 -9.71
C ARG A 159 -7.22 -25.28 -8.69
N PRO A 160 -7.77 -24.11 -9.08
CA PRO A 160 -8.66 -23.33 -8.21
C PRO A 160 -9.89 -24.13 -7.78
N GLY A 161 -10.43 -23.86 -6.59
CA GLY A 161 -11.56 -24.61 -6.05
C GLY A 161 -12.24 -23.91 -4.87
N LYS A 162 -13.24 -24.59 -4.30
CA LYS A 162 -13.99 -24.15 -3.11
C LYS A 162 -13.68 -25.05 -1.93
N VAL A 163 -13.67 -24.49 -0.73
CA VAL A 163 -13.41 -25.23 0.52
C VAL A 163 -14.57 -25.02 1.49
N PHE A 164 -15.01 -26.09 2.15
CA PHE A 164 -15.89 -25.98 3.31
C PHE A 164 -15.03 -25.87 4.56
N ARG A 165 -15.19 -24.77 5.30
CA ARG A 165 -14.54 -24.60 6.61
C ARG A 165 -15.52 -25.05 7.70
N CYS A 166 -15.25 -26.19 8.33
CA CYS A 166 -15.98 -26.66 9.52
C CYS A 166 -15.20 -26.29 10.80
N ASN A 167 -15.92 -26.25 11.93
CA ASN A 167 -15.41 -25.98 13.29
C ASN A 167 -14.79 -24.57 13.51
N LEU A 168 -15.55 -23.51 13.23
CA LEU A 168 -15.31 -22.22 13.89
C LEU A 168 -15.86 -22.33 15.32
N THR A 169 -14.99 -22.65 16.27
CA THR A 169 -15.21 -22.36 17.70
C THR A 169 -14.81 -20.93 18.00
#